data_AF-A0A7C5QCV4-F1
#
_entry.id   AF-A0A7C5QCV4-F1
#
_cell.length_a   1.000
_cell.length_b   1.000
_cell.length_c   1.000
_cell.angle_alpha   90.00
_cell.angle_beta   90.00
_cell.angle_gamma   90.00
#
_symmetry.space_group_name_H-M   'P 1'
#
loop_
_entity.id
_entity.type
_entity.pdbx_description
1 polymer ?
#
loop_
_entity_poly.entity_id
_entity_poly.type
_entity_poly.pdbx_seq_one_letter_code
_entity_poly.pdbx_strand_id
1 'polypeptide(L)'
;MDRQAVDGSEGMVMAHELSPKERPELLTLHQGLRNIVTALRQFLDTEDYTHLEKALNILETIKTNKHYHTLSGRLDLENNLKTMHQIYQTYGGNIDDFVHGRLLDQVVYTIVRANIISTGLEFKLKRMRKG
;
A
#
# COMPACT_ATOMS: atom_id res chain seq x y z
N MET A 1 -19.98 38.37 33.01
CA MET A 1 -18.63 38.24 32.44
C MET A 1 -18.05 36.98 33.05
N ASP A 2 -18.04 35.89 32.28
CA ASP A 2 -17.17 34.74 32.53
C ASP A 2 -17.07 34.00 31.19
N ARG A 3 -15.91 34.17 30.53
CA ARG A 3 -15.51 33.36 29.38
C ARG A 3 -14.39 32.46 29.88
N GLN A 4 -14.75 31.22 30.23
CA GLN A 4 -13.76 30.18 30.42
C GLN A 4 -13.15 29.84 29.05
N ALA A 5 -11.83 30.00 28.97
CA ALA A 5 -11.04 29.57 27.84
C ALA A 5 -11.07 28.05 27.76
N VAL A 6 -11.55 27.52 26.63
CA VAL A 6 -11.38 26.11 26.27
C VAL A 6 -9.97 25.99 25.73
N ASP A 7 -9.12 25.34 26.52
CA ASP A 7 -7.76 24.95 26.15
C ASP A 7 -7.80 23.90 25.03
N GLY A 8 -7.62 24.38 23.80
CA GLY A 8 -7.48 23.56 22.61
C GLY A 8 -6.09 22.95 22.54
N SER A 9 -5.87 21.84 23.26
CA SER A 9 -4.73 20.95 23.02
C SER A 9 -5.09 19.90 21.96
N GLU A 10 -5.42 20.37 20.75
CA GLU A 10 -5.33 19.53 19.56
C GLU A 10 -3.84 19.35 19.26
N GLY A 11 -3.31 18.20 19.68
CA GLY A 11 -1.94 17.79 19.42
C GLY A 11 -1.59 17.98 17.96
N MET A 12 -0.70 18.94 17.71
CA MET A 12 0.04 19.14 16.48
C MET A 12 0.39 17.79 15.85
N VAL A 13 -0.31 17.43 14.78
CA VAL A 13 0.19 16.45 13.82
C VAL A 13 1.37 17.15 13.16
N MET A 14 2.54 17.08 13.80
CA MET A 14 3.79 17.49 13.22
C MET A 14 3.93 16.70 11.94
N ALA A 15 3.77 17.37 10.79
CA ALA A 15 4.21 16.83 9.53
C ALA A 15 5.71 16.54 9.71
N HIS A 16 6.05 15.29 10.01
CA HIS A 16 7.42 14.89 10.24
C HIS A 16 8.18 15.20 8.95
N GLU A 17 8.99 16.26 8.98
CA GLU A 17 9.81 16.64 7.83
C GLU A 17 10.80 15.52 7.59
N LEU A 18 10.52 14.74 6.56
CA LEU A 18 11.36 13.61 6.20
C LEU A 18 12.74 14.14 5.78
N SER A 19 13.78 13.66 6.45
CA SER A 19 15.16 14.05 6.24
C SER A 19 15.83 13.24 5.11
N PRO A 20 16.93 13.74 4.51
CA PRO A 20 17.72 12.97 3.56
C PRO A 20 18.23 11.62 4.09
N LYS A 21 18.37 11.47 5.42
CA LYS A 21 18.84 10.22 6.07
C LYS A 21 17.82 9.09 5.98
N GLU A 22 16.54 9.40 5.84
CA GLU A 22 15.43 8.42 5.73
C GLU A 22 15.21 7.97 4.28
N ARG A 23 15.90 8.60 3.33
CA ARG A 23 15.80 8.30 1.90
C ARG A 23 15.99 6.81 1.56
N PRO A 24 16.97 6.06 2.13
CA PRO A 24 17.15 4.66 1.79
C PRO A 24 15.93 3.81 2.16
N GLU A 25 15.33 4.05 3.33
CA GLU A 25 14.16 3.30 3.79
C GLU A 25 12.92 3.61 2.94
N LEU A 26 12.74 4.87 2.56
CA LEU A 26 11.66 5.28 1.65
C LEU A 26 11.85 4.74 0.23
N LEU A 27 13.11 4.58 -0.22
CA LEU A 27 13.41 3.96 -1.50
C LEU A 27 13.05 2.46 -1.47
N THR A 28 13.38 1.76 -0.39
CA THR A 28 12.97 0.36 -0.18
C THR A 28 11.45 0.22 -0.18
N LEU A 29 10.75 1.12 0.51
CA LEU A 29 9.29 1.16 0.56
C LEU A 29 8.68 1.40 -0.84
N HIS A 30 9.23 2.36 -1.58
CA HIS A 30 8.84 2.64 -2.96
C HIS A 30 9.06 1.41 -3.86
N GLN A 31 10.22 0.76 -3.78
CA GLN A 31 10.52 -0.43 -4.57
C GLN A 31 9.55 -1.58 -4.25
N GLY A 32 9.21 -1.79 -2.98
CA GLY A 32 8.25 -2.82 -2.59
C GLY A 32 6.85 -2.56 -3.15
N LEU A 33 6.37 -1.32 -3.15
CA LEU A 33 5.09 -0.97 -3.79
C LEU A 33 5.12 -1.23 -5.31
N ARG A 34 6.23 -0.91 -5.99
CA ARG A 34 6.43 -1.24 -7.41
C ARG A 34 6.42 -2.75 -7.65
N ASN A 35 7.03 -3.52 -6.75
CA ASN A 35 7.05 -4.98 -6.84
C ASN A 35 5.65 -5.59 -6.62
N ILE A 36 4.84 -5.03 -5.72
CA ILE A 36 3.42 -5.39 -5.57
C ILE A 36 2.68 -5.17 -6.89
N VAL A 37 2.82 -3.98 -7.49
CA VAL A 37 2.19 -3.67 -8.79
C VAL A 37 2.62 -4.67 -9.87
N THR A 38 3.90 -4.99 -9.96
CA THR A 38 4.40 -5.97 -10.92
C THR A 38 3.81 -7.35 -10.69
N ALA A 39 3.76 -7.84 -9.45
CA ALA A 39 3.19 -9.14 -9.12
C ALA A 39 1.70 -9.19 -9.47
N LEU A 40 0.93 -8.15 -9.13
CA LEU A 40 -0.50 -8.09 -9.47
C LEU A 40 -0.75 -8.03 -10.97
N ARG A 41 0.12 -7.36 -11.75
CA ARG A 41 0.04 -7.39 -13.22
C ARG A 41 0.32 -8.77 -13.78
N GLN A 42 1.36 -9.44 -13.25
CA GLN A 42 1.66 -10.83 -13.63
C GLN A 42 0.45 -11.74 -13.36
N PHE A 43 -0.23 -11.56 -12.21
CA PHE A 43 -1.48 -12.28 -11.94
C PHE A 43 -2.57 -12.00 -12.99
N LEU A 44 -2.78 -10.75 -13.42
CA LEU A 44 -3.76 -10.45 -14.47
C LEU A 44 -3.39 -11.08 -15.83
N ASP A 45 -2.10 -11.18 -16.13
CA ASP A 45 -1.63 -11.68 -17.42
C ASP A 45 -1.66 -13.22 -17.50
N THR A 46 -1.41 -13.90 -16.37
CA THR A 46 -1.24 -15.36 -16.35
C THR A 46 -2.31 -16.11 -15.56
N GLU A 47 -3.10 -15.39 -14.76
CA GLU A 47 -4.06 -15.94 -13.79
C GLU A 47 -3.41 -16.91 -12.77
N ASP A 48 -2.08 -16.84 -12.62
CA ASP A 48 -1.32 -17.65 -11.67
C ASP A 48 -1.33 -17.02 -10.26
N TYR A 49 -2.09 -17.64 -9.36
CA TYR A 49 -2.28 -17.21 -7.97
C TYR A 49 -0.99 -17.12 -7.15
N THR A 50 0.11 -17.77 -7.57
CA THR A 50 1.42 -17.58 -6.91
C THR A 50 1.89 -16.13 -6.98
N HIS A 51 1.44 -15.37 -7.99
CA HIS A 51 1.71 -13.93 -8.09
C HIS A 51 0.90 -13.10 -7.08
N LEU A 52 -0.31 -13.53 -6.73
CA LEU A 52 -1.11 -12.90 -5.68
C LEU A 52 -0.49 -13.13 -4.30
N GLU A 53 -0.05 -14.37 -4.02
CA GLU A 53 0.68 -14.71 -2.80
C GLU A 53 1.99 -13.92 -2.69
N LYS A 54 2.72 -13.79 -3.80
CA LYS A 54 3.93 -12.96 -3.88
C LYS A 54 3.63 -11.51 -3.52
N ALA A 55 2.55 -10.92 -4.03
CA ALA A 55 2.15 -9.56 -3.68
C ALA A 55 1.88 -9.39 -2.18
N LEU A 56 1.21 -10.36 -1.55
CA LEU A 56 0.97 -10.37 -0.11
C LEU A 56 2.27 -10.51 0.70
N ASN A 57 3.19 -11.37 0.29
CA ASN A 57 4.49 -11.54 0.95
C ASN A 57 5.35 -10.27 0.88
N ILE A 58 5.30 -9.55 -0.27
CA ILE A 58 5.96 -8.26 -0.41
C ILE A 58 5.32 -7.24 0.54
N LEU A 59 3.99 -7.21 0.65
CA LEU A 59 3.26 -6.34 1.59
C LEU A 59 3.72 -6.59 3.03
N GLU A 60 3.76 -7.83 3.48
CA GLU A 60 4.21 -8.19 4.83
C GLU A 60 5.68 -7.79 5.07
N THR A 61 6.53 -7.90 4.05
CA THR A 61 7.91 -7.42 4.12
C THR A 61 7.98 -5.90 4.30
N ILE A 62 7.25 -5.12 3.48
CA ILE A 62 7.32 -3.65 3.56
C ILE A 62 6.64 -3.08 4.81
N LYS A 63 5.71 -3.81 5.43
CA LYS A 63 5.08 -3.41 6.70
C LYS A 63 6.08 -3.27 7.84
N THR A 64 7.20 -3.98 7.78
CA THR A 64 8.29 -3.87 8.78
C THR A 64 9.07 -2.56 8.66
N ASN A 65 8.91 -1.81 7.56
CA ASN A 65 9.56 -0.52 7.37
C ASN A 65 8.94 0.54 8.30
N LYS A 66 9.78 1.28 9.04
CA LYS A 66 9.32 2.27 10.03
C LYS A 66 8.43 3.37 9.44
N HIS A 67 8.56 3.69 8.15
CA HIS A 67 7.76 4.70 7.47
C HIS A 67 6.47 4.16 6.87
N TYR A 68 6.26 2.85 6.88
CA TYR A 68 5.07 2.23 6.29
C TYR A 68 3.77 2.80 6.88
N HIS A 69 3.71 2.99 8.20
CA HIS A 69 2.54 3.54 8.88
C HIS A 69 2.20 4.99 8.50
N THR A 70 3.17 5.71 7.92
CA THR A 70 2.99 7.10 7.44
C THR A 70 2.41 7.18 6.03
N LEU A 71 2.24 6.05 5.35
CA LEU A 71 1.65 6.00 4.02
C LEU A 71 0.13 6.21 4.10
N SER A 72 -0.32 7.27 3.43
CA SER A 72 -1.75 7.46 3.14
C SER A 72 -2.22 6.33 2.21
N GLY A 73 -3.40 5.76 2.48
CA GLY A 73 -3.96 4.67 1.68
C GLY A 73 -3.42 3.27 1.99
N ARG A 74 -2.49 3.12 2.95
CA ARG A 74 -1.91 1.79 3.29
C ARG A 74 -2.95 0.76 3.75
N LEU A 75 -3.94 1.18 4.54
CA LEU A 75 -4.97 0.29 5.09
C LEU A 75 -5.88 -0.25 3.98
N ASP A 76 -6.22 0.59 3.00
CA ASP A 76 -6.95 0.19 1.81
C ASP A 76 -6.14 -0.86 1.04
N LEU A 77 -4.86 -0.58 0.72
CA LEU A 77 -3.98 -1.53 0.06
C LEU A 77 -3.89 -2.88 0.80
N GLU A 78 -3.71 -2.85 2.12
CA GLU A 78 -3.65 -4.06 2.96
C GLU A 78 -4.94 -4.87 2.91
N ASN A 79 -6.07 -4.21 3.13
CA ASN A 79 -7.36 -4.86 3.17
C ASN A 79 -7.66 -5.50 1.81
N ASN A 80 -7.39 -4.79 0.71
CA ASN A 80 -7.61 -5.33 -0.62
C ASN A 80 -6.75 -6.56 -0.89
N LEU A 81 -5.45 -6.54 -0.59
CA LEU A 81 -4.57 -7.70 -0.76
C LEU A 81 -5.00 -8.89 0.11
N LYS A 82 -5.35 -8.63 1.38
CA LYS A 82 -5.82 -9.68 2.30
C LYS A 82 -7.14 -10.29 1.84
N THR A 83 -8.10 -9.47 1.40
CA THR A 83 -9.38 -9.94 0.89
C THR A 83 -9.21 -10.80 -0.35
N MET A 84 -8.38 -10.37 -1.32
CA MET A 84 -8.09 -11.17 -2.52
C MET A 84 -7.47 -12.53 -2.15
N HIS A 85 -6.51 -12.54 -1.22
CA HIS A 85 -5.91 -13.78 -0.74
C HIS A 85 -6.92 -14.67 0.02
N GLN A 86 -7.81 -14.09 0.83
CA GLN A 86 -8.87 -14.82 1.52
C GLN A 86 -9.87 -15.45 0.54
N ILE A 87 -10.22 -14.75 -0.54
CA ILE A 87 -11.05 -15.32 -1.62
C ILE A 87 -10.36 -16.57 -2.18
N TYR A 88 -9.08 -16.46 -2.55
CA TYR A 88 -8.33 -17.61 -3.06
C TYR A 88 -8.24 -18.76 -2.04
N GLN A 89 -7.97 -18.48 -0.77
CA GLN A 89 -7.92 -19.51 0.27
C GLN A 89 -9.28 -20.18 0.50
N THR A 90 -10.38 -19.46 0.28
CA THR A 90 -11.74 -19.96 0.48
C THR A 90 -12.20 -20.86 -0.66
N TYR A 91 -11.97 -20.43 -1.90
CA TYR A 91 -12.49 -21.11 -3.10
C TYR A 91 -11.45 -22.02 -3.77
N GLY A 92 -10.16 -21.75 -3.57
CA GLY A 92 -9.05 -22.48 -4.17
C GLY A 92 -9.14 -22.50 -5.70
N GLY A 93 -8.84 -23.65 -6.30
CA GLY A 93 -9.01 -23.87 -7.74
C GLY A 93 -10.46 -24.05 -8.21
N ASN A 94 -11.44 -23.97 -7.32
CA ASN A 94 -12.87 -24.12 -7.64
C ASN A 94 -13.60 -22.77 -7.61
N ILE A 95 -12.90 -21.67 -7.88
CA ILE A 95 -13.51 -20.34 -7.97
C ILE A 95 -14.42 -20.30 -9.20
N ASP A 96 -15.67 -19.86 -9.02
CA ASP A 96 -16.57 -19.68 -10.15
C ASP A 96 -16.23 -18.41 -10.94
N ASP A 97 -16.65 -18.37 -12.21
CA ASP A 97 -16.33 -17.28 -13.14
C ASP A 97 -16.77 -15.90 -12.64
N PHE A 98 -17.89 -15.83 -11.91
CA PHE A 98 -18.39 -14.56 -11.39
C PHE A 98 -17.49 -14.06 -10.26
N VAL A 99 -17.17 -14.92 -9.29
CA VAL A 99 -16.24 -14.58 -8.20
C VAL A 99 -14.85 -14.27 -8.76
N HIS A 100 -14.39 -15.00 -9.78
CA HIS A 100 -13.14 -14.73 -10.46
C HIS A 100 -13.13 -13.36 -11.15
N GLY A 101 -14.17 -13.00 -11.90
CA GLY A 101 -14.30 -11.67 -12.51
C GLY A 101 -14.23 -10.54 -11.47
N ARG A 102 -14.88 -10.72 -10.31
CA ARG A 102 -14.81 -9.76 -9.20
C ARG A 102 -13.42 -9.68 -8.56
N LEU A 103 -12.69 -10.80 -8.51
CA LEU A 103 -11.31 -10.82 -8.06
C LEU A 103 -10.43 -10.00 -9.02
N LEU A 104 -10.59 -10.15 -10.34
CA LEU A 104 -9.82 -9.40 -11.33
C LEU A 104 -10.10 -7.88 -11.24
N ASP A 105 -11.36 -7.47 -11.08
CA ASP A 105 -11.72 -6.07 -10.81
C ASP A 105 -10.97 -5.52 -9.59
N GLN A 106 -10.94 -6.32 -8.52
CA GLN A 106 -10.28 -5.97 -7.26
C GLN A 106 -8.76 -5.85 -7.44
N VAL A 107 -8.15 -6.71 -8.25
CA VAL A 107 -6.72 -6.63 -8.59
C VAL A 107 -6.40 -5.34 -9.33
N VAL A 108 -7.20 -4.98 -10.34
CA VAL A 108 -7.03 -3.73 -11.10
C VAL A 108 -7.13 -2.51 -10.17
N TYR A 109 -8.14 -2.48 -9.31
CA TYR A 109 -8.28 -1.44 -8.30
C TYR A 109 -7.07 -1.37 -7.36
N THR A 110 -6.58 -2.51 -6.89
CA THR A 110 -5.42 -2.60 -5.99
C THR A 110 -4.14 -2.10 -6.67
N ILE A 111 -3.94 -2.41 -7.96
CA ILE A 111 -2.83 -1.87 -8.76
C ILE A 111 -2.88 -0.34 -8.80
N VAL A 112 -4.07 0.24 -9.03
CA VAL A 112 -4.23 1.71 -9.05
C VAL A 112 -3.86 2.29 -7.69
N ARG A 113 -4.33 1.70 -6.58
CA ARG A 113 -3.99 2.15 -5.22
C ARG A 113 -2.50 2.09 -4.93
N ALA A 114 -1.84 0.96 -5.23
CA ALA A 114 -0.39 0.83 -5.03
C ALA A 114 0.40 1.85 -5.86
N ASN A 115 -0.03 2.14 -7.10
CA ASN A 115 0.58 3.18 -7.93
C ASN A 115 0.43 4.59 -7.34
N ILE A 116 -0.76 4.97 -6.86
CA ILE A 116 -1.00 6.28 -6.21
C ILE A 116 -0.04 6.46 -5.03
N ILE A 117 0.07 5.44 -4.16
CA ILE A 117 0.97 5.47 -3.00
C ILE A 117 2.43 5.58 -3.45
N SER A 118 2.84 4.78 -4.44
CA SER A 118 4.19 4.78 -5.02
C SER A 118 4.55 6.16 -5.59
N THR A 119 3.66 6.78 -6.37
CA THR A 119 3.88 8.11 -6.95
C THR A 119 4.00 9.18 -5.86
N GLY A 120 3.20 9.09 -4.79
CA GLY A 120 3.34 9.96 -3.62
C GLY A 120 4.72 9.86 -2.97
N LEU A 121 5.25 8.65 -2.80
CA LEU A 121 6.61 8.43 -2.33
C LEU A 121 7.68 8.93 -3.30
N GLU A 122 7.48 8.73 -4.60
CA GLU A 122 8.41 9.20 -5.62
C GLU A 122 8.59 10.73 -5.56
N PHE A 123 7.50 11.48 -5.37
CA PHE A 123 7.58 12.93 -5.16
C PHE A 123 8.37 13.30 -3.91
N LYS A 124 8.16 12.60 -2.78
CA LYS A 124 8.93 12.81 -1.55
C LYS A 124 10.42 12.54 -1.77
N LEU A 125 10.75 11.40 -2.40
CA LEU A 125 12.13 11.01 -2.75
C LEU A 125 12.80 12.01 -3.71
N LYS A 126 12.06 12.59 -4.66
CA LYS A 126 12.60 13.62 -5.56
C LYS A 126 12.93 14.92 -4.81
N ARG A 127 12.10 15.34 -3.85
CA ARG A 127 12.33 16.55 -3.03
C ARG A 127 13.56 16.41 -2.14
N MET A 128 13.77 15.24 -1.53
CA MET A 128 14.96 14.95 -0.70
C MET A 128 16.29 14.95 -1.44
N ARG A 129 16.28 14.99 -2.77
CA ARG A 129 17.48 14.96 -3.60
C ARG A 129 18.09 16.34 -3.82
N LYS A 130 17.32 17.39 -3.49
CA LYS A 130 17.64 18.80 -3.70
C LYS A 130 18.00 19.55 -2.40
N GLY A 131 17.93 18.87 -1.25
CA GLY A 131 18.28 19.41 0.07
C GLY A 131 19.60 18.83 0.56
#